data_AF-A0A7S2ADY2-F1
#
_entry.id   AF-A0A7S2ADY2-F1
#
_cell.length_a   1.000
_cell.length_b   1.000
_cell.length_c   1.000
_cell.angle_alpha   90.00
_cell.angle_beta   90.00
_cell.angle_gamma   90.00
#
_symmetry.space_group_name_H-M   'P 1'
#
loop_
_entity.id
_entity.type
_entity.pdbx_description
1 polymer ?
#
loop_
_entity_poly.entity_id
_entity_poly.type
_entity_poly.pdbx_seq_one_letter_code
_entity_poly.pdbx_strand_id
1 'polypeptide(L)'
;DGGYIMCGELLAGTTAAYSYGISGYDGWGAQISNQLGVRVEQYDCYNLNHPACPLGLKCNFTFHGECISSYPHQTNFKSFKTLKDHMAANGHAPLTASGGAAGANLVMKMDVEGAEWEVFA
;
A
#
# COMPACT_ATOMS: atom_id res chain seq x y z
N ASP A 1 1.88 12.53 6.88
CA ASP A 1 3.22 11.93 6.68
C ASP A 1 4.35 12.91 6.97
N GLY A 2 5.18 12.61 7.97
CA GLY A 2 6.37 13.38 8.37
C GLY A 2 7.66 13.01 7.62
N GLY A 3 7.56 12.22 6.55
CA GLY A 3 8.70 11.67 5.80
C GLY A 3 9.25 10.37 6.42
N TYR A 4 9.63 9.40 5.58
CA TYR A 4 10.18 8.10 6.01
C TYR A 4 11.56 7.89 5.38
N ILE A 5 12.57 7.67 6.22
CA ILE A 5 13.92 7.37 5.77
C ILE A 5 13.99 5.88 5.40
N MET A 6 14.49 5.59 4.20
CA MET A 6 14.65 4.23 3.68
C MET A 6 16.07 4.04 3.12
N CYS A 7 16.57 2.81 3.16
CA CYS A 7 17.81 2.44 2.50
C CYS A 7 17.53 2.26 1.01
N GLY A 8 17.98 3.21 0.18
CA GLY A 8 17.65 3.25 -1.26
C GLY A 8 18.13 2.03 -2.04
N GLU A 9 19.25 1.45 -1.62
CA GLU A 9 19.81 0.22 -2.19
C GLU A 9 18.89 -1.00 -2.05
N LEU A 10 18.01 -1.01 -1.04
CA LEU A 10 17.03 -2.08 -0.83
C LEU A 10 15.74 -1.89 -1.64
N LEU A 11 15.59 -0.74 -2.32
CA LEU A 11 14.45 -0.46 -3.21
C LEU A 11 14.71 -0.94 -4.65
N ALA A 12 15.92 -1.42 -4.94
CA ALA A 12 16.26 -1.92 -6.26
C ALA A 12 15.39 -3.14 -6.63
N GLY A 13 14.72 -3.06 -7.78
CA GLY A 13 13.87 -4.15 -8.27
C GLY A 13 12.48 -4.22 -7.64
N THR A 14 12.08 -3.24 -6.82
CA THR A 14 10.68 -3.08 -6.38
C THR A 14 9.76 -2.94 -7.59
N THR A 15 8.65 -3.67 -7.59
CA THR A 15 7.69 -3.71 -8.71
C THR A 15 6.38 -2.99 -8.39
N ALA A 16 6.04 -2.85 -7.11
CA ALA A 16 4.89 -2.08 -6.63
C ALA A 16 5.11 -1.65 -5.17
N ALA A 17 4.33 -0.66 -4.74
CA ALA A 17 4.36 -0.16 -3.38
C ALA A 17 2.96 -0.14 -2.75
N TYR A 18 2.91 -0.20 -1.42
CA TYR A 18 1.68 -0.13 -0.64
C TYR A 18 1.79 0.98 0.41
N SER A 19 0.79 1.86 0.49
CA SER A 19 0.71 2.95 1.46
C SER A 19 -0.63 2.89 2.20
N TYR A 20 -0.59 2.56 3.49
CA TYR A 20 -1.77 2.49 4.35
C TYR A 20 -1.87 3.71 5.28
N GLY A 21 -3.10 4.17 5.51
CA GLY A 21 -3.41 5.24 6.47
C GLY A 21 -2.88 6.60 6.01
N ILE A 22 -3.25 6.98 4.79
CA ILE A 22 -2.71 8.17 4.12
C ILE A 22 -3.49 9.45 4.41
N SER A 23 -4.70 9.37 4.95
CA SER A 23 -5.52 10.53 5.35
C SER A 23 -5.61 11.63 4.28
N GLY A 24 -5.84 11.23 3.02
CA GLY A 24 -5.96 12.16 1.88
C GLY A 24 -4.65 12.79 1.38
N TYR A 25 -3.49 12.39 1.93
CA TYR A 25 -2.18 12.84 1.47
C TYR A 25 -1.10 11.76 1.61
N ASP A 26 -0.48 11.38 0.50
CA ASP A 26 0.55 10.34 0.46
C ASP A 26 1.86 10.86 -0.14
N GLY A 27 2.58 11.67 0.65
CA GLY A 27 3.88 12.22 0.25
C GLY A 27 4.94 11.13 0.06
N TRP A 28 4.90 10.09 0.89
CA TRP A 28 5.79 8.93 0.76
C TRP A 28 5.53 8.18 -0.54
N GLY A 29 4.27 7.84 -0.83
CA GLY A 29 3.90 7.17 -2.07
C GLY A 29 4.24 8.00 -3.29
N ALA A 30 4.07 9.33 -3.23
CA ALA A 30 4.46 10.22 -4.33
C ALA A 30 5.96 10.14 -4.64
N GLN A 31 6.80 10.12 -3.60
CA GLN A 31 8.25 10.00 -3.76
C GLN A 31 8.64 8.62 -4.31
N ILE A 32 8.08 7.53 -3.75
CA ILE A 32 8.31 6.17 -4.22
C ILE A 32 7.91 6.01 -5.68
N SER A 33 6.71 6.45 -6.04
CA SER A 33 6.20 6.33 -7.41
C SER A 33 7.05 7.14 -8.39
N ASN A 34 7.43 8.36 -8.02
CA ASN A 34 8.24 9.22 -8.86
C ASN A 34 9.67 8.69 -9.06
N GLN A 35 10.29 8.15 -8.01
CA GLN A 35 11.67 7.66 -8.06
C GLN A 35 11.79 6.30 -8.73
N LEU A 36 10.86 5.38 -8.45
CA LEU A 36 10.92 4.00 -8.94
C LEU A 36 10.06 3.75 -10.18
N GLY A 37 9.14 4.66 -10.51
CA GLY A 37 8.18 4.50 -11.61
C GLY A 37 7.11 3.43 -11.36
N VAL A 38 6.96 2.96 -10.11
CA VAL A 38 6.05 1.87 -9.74
C VAL A 38 4.67 2.39 -9.35
N ARG A 39 3.67 1.51 -9.44
CA ARG A 39 2.33 1.75 -8.93
C ARG A 39 2.33 1.72 -7.40
N VAL A 40 1.63 2.67 -6.78
CA VAL A 40 1.40 2.70 -5.33
C VAL A 40 -0.07 2.39 -5.07
N GLU A 41 -0.32 1.29 -4.38
CA GLU A 41 -1.64 0.92 -3.86
C GLU A 41 -1.86 1.66 -2.54
N GLN A 42 -2.82 2.58 -2.57
CA GLN A 42 -3.13 3.51 -1.50
C GLN A 42 -4.38 3.06 -0.77
N TYR A 43 -4.34 3.00 0.56
CA TYR A 43 -5.44 2.45 1.36
C TYR A 43 -5.84 3.40 2.50
N ASP A 44 -7.11 3.75 2.54
CA ASP A 44 -7.74 4.45 3.66
C ASP A 44 -9.27 4.26 3.63
N CYS A 45 -9.87 3.84 4.74
CA CYS A 45 -11.33 3.73 4.86
C CYS A 45 -11.98 4.81 5.76
N TYR A 46 -11.18 5.69 6.37
CA TYR A 46 -11.66 6.81 7.19
C TYR A 46 -11.70 8.11 6.40
N ASN A 47 -10.73 8.32 5.50
CA ASN A 47 -10.67 9.46 4.61
C ASN A 47 -10.65 8.99 3.15
N LEU A 48 -11.78 9.16 2.46
CA LEU A 48 -11.95 8.72 1.07
C LEU A 48 -11.49 9.77 0.04
N ASN A 49 -10.81 10.83 0.47
CA ASN A 49 -10.24 11.80 -0.47
C ASN A 49 -9.03 11.18 -1.16
N HIS A 50 -9.07 11.16 -2.49
CA HIS A 50 -7.97 10.62 -3.28
C HIS A 50 -6.77 11.59 -3.21
N PRO A 51 -5.57 11.11 -2.82
CA PRO A 51 -4.39 11.97 -2.77
C PRO A 51 -4.05 12.55 -4.15
N ALA A 52 -3.82 13.85 -4.19
CA ALA A 52 -3.24 14.49 -5.36
C ALA A 52 -1.76 14.14 -5.47
N CYS A 53 -1.26 14.00 -6.71
CA CYS A 53 0.18 13.96 -6.94
C CYS A 53 0.77 15.36 -6.72
N PRO A 54 1.79 15.53 -5.86
CA PRO A 54 2.43 16.82 -5.64
C PRO A 54 3.02 17.42 -6.93
N LEU A 55 3.02 18.75 -7.04
CA LEU A 55 3.53 19.47 -8.21
C LEU A 55 5.00 19.09 -8.50
N GLY A 56 5.29 18.78 -9.76
CA GLY A 56 6.63 18.41 -10.22
C GLY A 56 6.99 16.93 -10.06
N LEU A 57 6.11 16.12 -9.45
CA LEU A 57 6.28 14.67 -9.36
C LEU A 57 5.41 13.95 -10.39
N LYS A 58 5.81 12.73 -10.75
CA LYS A 58 5.00 11.78 -11.50
C LYS A 58 4.55 10.67 -10.57
N CYS A 59 3.25 10.56 -10.36
CA CYS A 59 2.66 9.55 -9.49
C CYS A 59 1.78 8.59 -10.29
N ASN A 60 1.93 7.31 -10.01
CA ASN A 60 1.08 6.22 -10.47
C ASN A 60 0.34 5.66 -9.26
N PHE A 61 -0.80 6.26 -8.92
CA PHE A 61 -1.58 5.95 -7.73
C PHE A 61 -2.84 5.16 -8.08
N THR A 62 -3.16 4.19 -7.23
CA THR A 62 -4.47 3.54 -7.19
C THR A 62 -4.99 3.63 -5.75
N PHE A 63 -6.08 4.36 -5.55
CA PHE A 63 -6.71 4.51 -4.24
C PHE A 63 -7.78 3.44 -3.99
N HIS A 64 -7.78 2.90 -2.77
CA HIS A 64 -8.70 1.89 -2.28
C HIS A 64 -9.33 2.37 -0.97
N GLY A 65 -10.66 2.48 -0.95
CA GLY A 65 -11.46 2.85 0.21
C GLY A 65 -11.60 1.75 1.27
N GLU A 66 -10.55 0.98 1.49
CA GLU A 66 -10.55 -0.24 2.32
C GLU A 66 -9.55 -0.12 3.47
N CYS A 67 -9.90 -0.70 4.60
CA CYS A 67 -9.02 -0.79 5.75
C CYS A 67 -8.33 -2.15 5.82
N ILE A 68 -7.13 -2.14 6.39
CA ILE A 68 -6.38 -3.37 6.67
C ILE A 68 -6.79 -3.94 8.02
N SER A 69 -6.81 -5.27 8.13
CA SER A 69 -7.20 -6.02 9.33
C SER A 69 -6.58 -7.42 9.29
N SER A 70 -6.50 -8.10 10.43
CA SER A 70 -6.08 -9.50 10.54
C SER A 70 -7.11 -10.48 9.94
N TYR A 71 -8.38 -10.08 9.86
CA TYR A 71 -9.45 -10.86 9.22
C TYR A 71 -10.45 -9.97 8.45
N PRO A 72 -11.11 -10.52 7.40
CA PRO A 72 -12.10 -9.77 6.63
C PRO A 72 -13.38 -9.55 7.44
N HIS A 73 -13.86 -8.32 7.48
CA HIS A 73 -15.15 -7.99 8.08
C HIS A 73 -15.71 -6.67 7.55
N GLN A 74 -16.95 -6.37 7.91
CA GLN A 74 -17.58 -5.08 7.64
C GLN A 74 -18.14 -4.50 8.93
N THR A 75 -17.86 -3.22 9.17
CA THR A 75 -18.40 -2.47 10.30
C THR A 75 -18.51 -1.01 9.94
N ASN A 76 -19.59 -0.33 10.38
CA ASN A 76 -19.82 1.09 10.10
C ASN A 76 -19.59 1.48 8.62
N PHE A 77 -20.13 0.67 7.70
CA PHE A 77 -20.00 0.84 6.24
C PHE A 77 -18.57 0.78 5.67
N LYS A 78 -17.59 0.36 6.47
CA LYS A 78 -16.20 0.17 6.05
C LYS A 78 -15.91 -1.29 5.73
N SER A 79 -15.15 -1.50 4.68
CA SER A 79 -14.62 -2.81 4.27
C SER A 79 -13.25 -3.00 4.93
N PHE A 80 -13.09 -4.05 5.73
CA PHE A 80 -11.82 -4.47 6.29
C PHE A 80 -11.37 -5.75 5.59
N LYS A 81 -10.12 -5.77 5.16
CA LYS A 81 -9.51 -6.85 4.38
C LYS A 81 -8.14 -7.20 4.92
N THR A 82 -7.71 -8.43 4.66
CA THR A 82 -6.35 -8.84 5.04
C THR A 82 -5.31 -8.30 4.07
N LEU A 83 -4.06 -8.24 4.50
CA LEU A 83 -2.95 -7.93 3.59
C LEU A 83 -2.91 -8.90 2.40
N LYS A 84 -3.19 -10.19 2.64
CA LYS A 84 -3.26 -11.22 1.60
C LYS A 84 -4.35 -10.92 0.58
N ASP A 85 -5.54 -10.47 1.02
CA ASP A 85 -6.63 -10.10 0.13
C ASP A 85 -6.24 -8.91 -0.75
N HIS A 86 -5.65 -7.86 -0.15
CA HIS A 86 -5.15 -6.69 -0.88
C HIS A 86 -4.07 -7.07 -1.90
N MET A 87 -3.11 -7.91 -1.51
CA MET A 87 -2.06 -8.39 -2.43
C MET A 87 -2.66 -9.18 -3.58
N ALA A 88 -3.58 -10.11 -3.30
CA ALA A 88 -4.23 -10.92 -4.33
C ALA A 88 -5.07 -10.07 -5.29
N ALA A 89 -5.85 -9.12 -4.79
CA ALA A 89 -6.68 -8.21 -5.59
C ALA A 89 -5.84 -7.36 -6.55
N ASN A 90 -4.60 -7.03 -6.17
CA ASN A 90 -3.69 -6.23 -6.99
C ASN A 90 -2.78 -7.05 -7.90
N GLY A 91 -2.92 -8.39 -7.93
CA GLY A 91 -2.10 -9.28 -8.75
C GLY A 91 -0.73 -9.61 -8.14
N HIS A 92 -0.53 -9.34 -6.86
CA HIS A 92 0.71 -9.61 -6.11
C HIS A 92 0.54 -10.78 -5.13
N ALA A 93 -0.37 -11.72 -5.43
CA ALA A 93 -0.60 -12.89 -4.59
C ALA A 93 0.72 -13.67 -4.36
N PRO A 94 0.94 -14.22 -3.15
CA PRO A 94 2.11 -15.03 -2.88
C PRO A 94 2.24 -16.19 -3.88
N LEU A 95 3.47 -16.46 -4.31
CA LEU A 95 3.84 -17.65 -5.07
C LEU A 95 3.17 -18.89 -4.46
N THR A 96 2.32 -19.57 -5.23
CA THR A 96 1.93 -20.94 -4.86
C THR A 96 3.17 -21.84 -4.93
N ALA A 97 3.21 -22.93 -4.16
CA ALA A 97 4.29 -23.93 -4.20
C ALA A 97 4.55 -24.52 -5.60
N SER A 98 3.69 -24.25 -6.58
CA SER A 98 3.79 -24.62 -7.99
C SER A 98 4.39 -23.52 -8.91
N GLY A 99 4.93 -22.43 -8.36
CA GLY A 99 5.73 -21.45 -9.13
C GLY A 99 4.93 -20.55 -10.08
N GLY A 100 3.61 -20.40 -9.86
CA GLY A 100 2.68 -19.76 -10.81
C GLY A 100 2.18 -18.36 -10.43
N ALA A 101 3.02 -17.50 -9.86
CA ALA A 101 2.82 -16.05 -9.83
C ALA A 101 4.17 -15.42 -9.54
N ALA A 102 4.78 -14.67 -10.46
CA ALA A 102 6.06 -14.01 -10.19
C ALA A 102 5.94 -13.21 -8.89
N GLY A 103 6.64 -13.62 -7.83
CA GLY A 103 6.62 -12.91 -6.56
C GLY A 103 6.96 -11.45 -6.80
N ALA A 104 6.10 -10.54 -6.37
CA ALA A 104 6.35 -9.11 -6.50
C ALA A 104 7.36 -8.69 -5.43
N ASN A 105 8.38 -7.93 -5.82
CA ASN A 105 9.24 -7.25 -4.85
C ASN A 105 8.49 -6.00 -4.40
N LEU A 106 7.98 -6.01 -3.17
CA LEU A 106 7.11 -4.97 -2.65
C LEU A 106 7.82 -4.11 -1.62
N VAL A 107 7.49 -2.82 -1.60
CA VAL A 107 7.81 -1.91 -0.49
C VAL A 107 6.52 -1.41 0.13
N MET A 108 6.50 -1.24 1.45
CA MET A 108 5.29 -0.88 2.17
C MET A 108 5.55 0.17 3.24
N LYS A 109 4.64 1.14 3.32
CA LYS A 109 4.43 2.02 4.46
C LYS A 109 3.10 1.67 5.10
N MET A 110 3.10 1.52 6.42
CA MET A 110 1.90 1.26 7.21
C MET A 110 1.86 2.22 8.39
N ASP A 111 0.83 3.05 8.43
CA ASP A 111 0.62 4.08 9.45
C ASP A 111 -0.89 4.18 9.74
N VAL A 112 -1.41 3.14 10.41
CA VAL A 112 -2.85 2.90 10.65
C VAL A 112 -3.20 2.91 12.14
N GLU A 113 -2.46 3.69 12.94
CA GLU A 113 -2.81 4.06 14.32
C GLU A 113 -3.09 2.85 15.25
N GLY A 114 -2.23 1.82 15.19
CA GLY A 114 -2.23 0.69 16.13
C GLY A 114 -2.79 -0.63 15.57
N ALA A 115 -3.44 -0.60 14.41
CA ALA A 115 -3.94 -1.81 13.75
C ALA A 115 -2.83 -2.63 13.06
N GLU A 116 -1.60 -2.12 12.99
CA GLU A 116 -0.48 -2.75 12.26
C GLU A 116 -0.09 -4.11 12.83
N TRP A 117 -0.15 -4.25 14.16
CA TRP A 117 0.46 -5.38 14.85
C TRP A 117 -0.24 -6.71 14.56
N GLU A 118 -1.57 -6.69 14.51
CA GLU A 118 -2.35 -7.91 14.25
C GLU A 118 -2.29 -8.35 12.79
N VAL A 119 -1.94 -7.45 11.87
CA VAL A 119 -1.80 -7.76 10.43
C VAL A 119 -0.64 -8.73 10.18
N PHE A 120 0.38 -8.70 11.03
CA PHE A 120 1.59 -9.53 10.90
C PHE A 120 1.71 -10.65 11.94
N ALA A 121 0.69 -10.81 12.79
CA ALA A 121 0.65 -11.85 13.82
C ALA A 121 0.29 -13.24 13.27
#